data_AF-A0A3D3BQJ7-F1
#
_entry.id   AF-A0A3D3BQJ7-F1
#
_cell.length_a   1.000
_cell.length_b   1.000
_cell.length_c   1.000
_cell.angle_alpha   90.00
_cell.angle_beta   90.00
_cell.angle_gamma   90.00
#
_symmetry.space_group_name_H-M   'P 1'
#
loop_
_entity.id
_entity.type
_entity.pdbx_description
1 polymer ?
#
loop_
_entity_poly.entity_id
_entity_poly.type
_entity_poly.pdbx_seq_one_letter_code
_entity_poly.pdbx_strand_id
1 'polypeptide(L)'
;MSQLVLGTAQFSDGYGITNERGRLSDTEVAGILDLALESGVTHIDTAAVYGDALERLRPWSSAFTFTGKIVGTDSVDPVQQVSSSLSVLGCEKFEACLVREWDQLDETQRDDVVDRMIHAQQ
;
A
#
# COMPACT_ATOMS: atom_id res chain seq x y z
N MET A 1 0.43 -20.12 4.49
CA MET A 1 0.35 -18.87 3.70
C MET A 1 -0.72 -19.05 2.65
N SER A 2 -1.62 -18.07 2.53
CA SER A 2 -2.44 -17.92 1.32
C SER A 2 -1.51 -17.79 0.10
N GLN A 3 -1.89 -18.37 -1.04
CA GLN A 3 -1.16 -18.18 -2.30
C GLN A 3 -1.53 -16.85 -2.99
N LEU A 4 -2.46 -16.09 -2.40
CA LEU A 4 -3.01 -14.85 -2.93
C LEU A 4 -2.84 -13.69 -1.94
N VAL A 5 -2.62 -12.51 -2.51
CA VAL A 5 -2.58 -11.19 -1.84
C VAL A 5 -3.65 -10.33 -2.50
N LEU A 6 -4.40 -9.56 -1.72
CA LEU A 6 -5.43 -8.66 -2.24
C LEU A 6 -4.81 -7.28 -2.56
N GLY A 7 -4.80 -6.91 -3.84
CA GLY A 7 -4.38 -5.57 -4.29
C GLY A 7 -5.52 -4.54 -4.21
N THR A 8 -5.19 -3.29 -3.87
CA THR A 8 -6.18 -2.26 -3.52
C THR A 8 -6.21 -1.05 -4.45
N ALA A 9 -5.52 -1.08 -5.60
CA ALA A 9 -5.47 0.06 -6.52
C ALA A 9 -6.85 0.56 -6.99
N GLN A 10 -7.86 -0.31 -7.06
CA GLN A 10 -9.24 0.05 -7.43
C GLN A 10 -10.09 0.58 -6.27
N PHE A 11 -9.56 0.62 -5.05
CA PHE A 11 -10.27 1.12 -3.88
C PHE A 11 -10.33 2.65 -3.86
N SER A 12 -9.79 3.35 -4.85
CA SER A 12 -9.94 4.80 -4.93
C SER A 12 -10.42 5.25 -6.31
N ASP A 13 -9.59 5.92 -7.09
CA ASP A 13 -9.99 6.75 -8.22
C ASP A 13 -10.29 5.96 -9.50
N GLY A 14 -10.89 4.79 -9.35
CA GLY A 14 -11.35 4.00 -10.48
C GLY A 14 -10.20 3.46 -11.34
N TYR A 15 -9.10 3.05 -10.72
CA TYR A 15 -7.93 2.50 -11.42
C TYR A 15 -8.27 1.35 -12.38
N GLY A 16 -7.59 1.31 -13.54
CA GLY A 16 -7.63 0.22 -14.52
C GLY A 16 -8.31 0.59 -15.84
N ILE A 17 -7.75 0.16 -16.97
CA ILE A 17 -8.26 0.47 -18.32
C ILE A 17 -9.70 0.00 -18.53
N THR A 18 -10.09 -1.10 -17.87
CA THR A 18 -11.44 -1.68 -17.95
C THR A 18 -12.37 -1.19 -16.86
N ASN A 19 -11.95 -0.22 -16.04
CA ASN A 19 -12.79 0.29 -14.95
C ASN A 19 -13.78 1.33 -15.49
N GLU A 20 -14.92 0.85 -16.00
CA GLU A 20 -16.01 1.70 -16.45
C GLU A 20 -16.88 2.23 -15.29
N ARG A 21 -16.74 1.63 -14.10
CA ARG A 21 -17.57 1.91 -12.93
C ARG A 21 -17.04 3.08 -12.10
N GLY A 22 -15.73 3.30 -12.12
CA GLY A 22 -15.04 4.26 -11.29
C GLY A 22 -14.78 3.72 -9.88
N ARG A 23 -14.91 4.62 -8.90
CA ARG A 23 -14.59 4.39 -7.49
C ARG A 23 -15.61 3.46 -6.82
N LEU A 24 -15.12 2.44 -6.10
CA LEU A 24 -15.95 1.55 -5.28
C LEU A 24 -16.53 2.27 -4.06
N SER A 25 -17.77 1.95 -3.68
CA SER A 25 -18.38 2.45 -2.43
C SER A 25 -17.79 1.78 -1.18
N ASP A 26 -17.94 2.40 0.00
CA ASP A 26 -17.37 1.86 1.26
C ASP A 26 -17.97 0.52 1.64
N THR A 27 -19.26 0.31 1.36
CA THR A 27 -19.92 -0.99 1.58
C THR A 27 -19.31 -2.08 0.71
N GLU A 28 -18.91 -1.76 -0.52
CA GLU A 28 -18.31 -2.74 -1.42
C GLU A 28 -16.88 -3.07 -1.03
N VAL A 29 -16.10 -2.05 -0.63
CA VAL A 29 -14.76 -2.28 -0.09
C VAL A 29 -14.83 -3.15 1.17
N ALA A 30 -15.76 -2.86 2.09
CA ALA A 30 -15.99 -3.67 3.27
C ALA A 30 -16.32 -5.13 2.90
N GLY A 31 -17.26 -5.34 1.96
CA GLY A 31 -17.63 -6.68 1.50
C GLY A 31 -16.49 -7.45 0.84
N ILE A 32 -15.60 -6.77 0.11
CA ILE A 32 -14.40 -7.38 -0.47
C ILE A 32 -13.42 -7.80 0.64
N LEU A 33 -13.21 -6.95 1.64
CA LEU A 33 -12.29 -7.23 2.76
C LEU A 33 -12.81 -8.36 3.65
N ASP A 34 -14.10 -8.37 3.95
CA ASP A 34 -14.73 -9.43 4.74
C ASP A 34 -14.64 -10.78 4.02
N LEU A 35 -14.94 -10.82 2.71
CA LEU A 35 -14.80 -12.03 1.91
C LEU A 35 -13.34 -12.50 1.83
N ALA A 36 -12.37 -11.58 1.77
CA ALA A 36 -10.95 -11.92 1.77
C ALA A 36 -10.55 -12.62 3.08
N LEU A 37 -10.99 -12.09 4.23
CA LEU A 37 -10.75 -12.70 5.54
C LEU A 37 -11.41 -14.09 5.65
N GLU A 38 -12.67 -14.22 5.26
CA GLU A 38 -13.40 -15.50 5.24
C GLU A 38 -12.71 -16.54 4.35
N SER A 39 -12.06 -16.09 3.28
CA SER A 39 -11.31 -16.94 2.34
C SER A 39 -9.86 -17.21 2.76
N GLY A 40 -9.41 -16.66 3.89
CA GLY A 40 -8.04 -16.81 4.40
C GLY A 40 -6.98 -15.97 3.67
N VAL A 41 -7.39 -14.99 2.85
CA VAL A 41 -6.50 -14.00 2.24
C VAL A 41 -6.28 -12.88 3.25
N THR A 42 -5.16 -12.94 3.98
CA THR A 42 -4.85 -12.01 5.08
C THR A 42 -3.72 -11.03 4.78
N HIS A 43 -3.26 -10.97 3.53
CA HIS A 43 -2.19 -10.05 3.11
C HIS A 43 -2.74 -9.06 2.08
N ILE A 44 -2.44 -7.78 2.27
CA ILE A 44 -2.90 -6.67 1.45
C ILE A 44 -1.71 -6.02 0.74
N ASP A 45 -1.87 -5.74 -0.55
CA ASP A 45 -0.93 -4.93 -1.33
C ASP A 45 -1.55 -3.55 -1.58
N THR A 46 -0.91 -2.49 -1.06
CA THR A 46 -1.44 -1.13 -1.11
C THR A 46 -0.32 -0.10 -1.36
N ALA A 47 -0.68 1.17 -1.52
CA ALA A 47 0.26 2.29 -1.67
C ALA A 47 -0.43 3.62 -1.34
N ALA A 48 0.33 4.61 -0.87
CA ALA A 48 -0.19 5.96 -0.63
C ALA A 48 -0.68 6.65 -1.92
N VAL A 49 -0.12 6.29 -3.08
CA VAL A 49 -0.57 6.80 -4.38
C VAL A 49 -1.91 6.23 -4.84
N TYR A 50 -2.48 5.25 -4.12
CA TYR A 50 -3.79 4.69 -4.43
C TYR A 50 -4.91 5.52 -3.79
N GLY A 51 -4.89 6.84 -3.96
CA GLY A 51 -5.88 7.77 -3.42
C GLY A 51 -6.04 7.59 -1.91
N ASP A 52 -7.27 7.41 -1.44
CA ASP A 52 -7.58 7.21 -0.02
C ASP A 52 -7.68 5.72 0.40
N ALA A 53 -7.06 4.80 -0.36
CA ALA A 53 -7.14 3.38 -0.06
C ALA A 53 -6.58 3.04 1.34
N LEU A 54 -5.55 3.76 1.81
CA LEU A 54 -4.99 3.55 3.15
C LEU A 54 -6.00 3.87 4.25
N GLU A 55 -6.71 5.01 4.14
CA GLU A 55 -7.76 5.41 5.07
C GLU A 55 -8.88 4.37 5.13
N ARG A 56 -9.28 3.85 3.96
CA ARG A 56 -10.35 2.85 3.84
C ARG A 56 -9.97 1.49 4.42
N LEU A 57 -8.68 1.14 4.44
CA LEU A 57 -8.16 -0.09 5.02
C LEU A 57 -8.00 -0.04 6.53
N ARG A 58 -7.88 1.16 7.12
CA ARG A 58 -7.63 1.36 8.55
C ARG A 58 -8.55 0.55 9.48
N PRO A 59 -9.86 0.39 9.24
CA PRO A 59 -10.72 -0.37 10.15
C PRO A 59 -10.35 -1.87 10.26
N TRP A 60 -9.62 -2.42 9.28
CA TRP A 60 -9.15 -3.81 9.27
C TRP A 60 -7.64 -3.94 9.53
N SER A 61 -6.96 -2.87 9.99
CA SER A 61 -5.49 -2.86 10.13
C SER A 61 -4.93 -3.93 11.06
N SER A 62 -5.73 -4.41 12.03
CA SER A 62 -5.37 -5.50 12.94
C SER A 62 -5.62 -6.91 12.37
N ALA A 63 -6.41 -7.02 11.30
CA ALA A 63 -6.79 -8.30 10.69
C ALA A 63 -5.90 -8.70 9.50
N PHE A 64 -5.20 -7.72 8.90
CA PHE A 64 -4.34 -7.93 7.74
C PHE A 64 -2.88 -7.59 8.04
N THR A 65 -1.97 -8.20 7.30
CA THR A 65 -0.62 -7.67 7.09
C THR A 65 -0.55 -6.93 5.77
N PHE A 66 0.40 -6.00 5.64
CA PHE A 66 0.43 -5.05 4.54
C PHE A 66 1.79 -5.01 3.85
N THR A 67 1.76 -5.06 2.53
CA THR A 67 2.85 -4.59 1.66
C THR A 67 2.56 -3.16 1.26
N GLY A 68 3.40 -2.23 1.71
CA GLY A 68 3.33 -0.81 1.35
C GLY A 68 4.26 -0.47 0.19
N LYS A 69 4.16 0.76 -0.32
CA LYS A 69 5.06 1.25 -1.38
C LYS A 69 5.38 2.73 -1.18
N ILE A 70 6.63 3.09 -1.48
CA ILE A 70 7.07 4.47 -1.61
C ILE A 70 7.22 4.83 -3.09
N VAL A 71 7.30 6.13 -3.38
CA VAL A 71 7.62 6.66 -4.70
C VAL A 71 9.10 7.06 -4.68
N GLY A 72 9.94 6.34 -5.42
CA GLY A 72 11.38 6.57 -5.38
C GLY A 72 11.82 7.90 -5.98
N THR A 73 11.04 8.43 -6.93
CA THR A 73 11.28 9.71 -7.61
C THR A 73 10.75 10.92 -6.82
N ASP A 74 10.04 10.67 -5.72
CA ASP A 74 9.48 11.74 -4.88
C ASP A 74 10.59 12.36 -4.02
N SER A 75 10.52 13.68 -3.88
CA SER A 75 11.42 14.46 -3.01
C SER A 75 11.21 14.20 -1.52
N VAL A 76 10.08 13.61 -1.11
CA VAL A 76 9.83 13.25 0.29
C VAL A 76 10.71 12.07 0.68
N ASP A 77 11.39 12.20 1.82
CA ASP A 77 12.27 11.18 2.38
C ASP A 77 11.56 9.80 2.50
N PRO A 78 12.20 8.69 2.09
CA PRO A 78 11.61 7.35 2.17
C PRO A 78 11.07 6.96 3.57
N VAL A 79 11.76 7.35 4.65
CA VAL A 79 11.31 7.07 6.03
C VAL A 79 10.04 7.87 6.33
N GLN A 80 9.98 9.12 5.87
CA GLN A 80 8.79 9.95 6.02
C GLN A 80 7.60 9.40 5.22
N GLN A 81 7.82 8.90 4.00
CA GLN A 81 6.75 8.28 3.20
C GLN A 81 6.17 7.03 3.88
N VAL A 82 7.04 6.16 4.42
CA VAL A 82 6.62 4.95 5.16
C VAL A 82 5.87 5.33 6.43
N SER A 83 6.45 6.16 7.30
CA SER A 83 5.82 6.55 8.56
C SER A 83 4.47 7.24 8.36
N SER A 84 4.34 8.08 7.33
CA SER A 84 3.06 8.71 6.97
C SER A 84 2.02 7.67 6.56
N SER A 85 2.41 6.70 5.72
CA SER A 85 1.49 5.63 5.28
C SER A 85 1.04 4.75 6.45
N LEU A 86 1.95 4.39 7.36
CA LEU A 86 1.67 3.62 8.57
C LEU A 86 0.71 4.38 9.51
N SER A 87 0.92 5.70 9.67
CA SER A 87 0.07 6.57 10.48
C SER A 87 -1.37 6.63 9.96
N VAL A 88 -1.55 6.77 8.65
CA VAL A 88 -2.87 6.77 7.98
C VAL A 88 -3.54 5.42 8.14
N LEU A 89 -2.81 4.33 7.84
CA LEU A 89 -3.32 2.97 7.91
C LEU A 89 -3.58 2.48 9.34
N GLY A 90 -2.96 3.11 10.34
CA GLY A 90 -3.10 2.72 11.75
C GLY A 90 -2.43 1.39 12.07
N CYS A 91 -1.24 1.13 11.50
CA CYS A 91 -0.42 -0.03 11.81
C CYS A 91 1.01 0.38 12.17
N GLU A 92 1.74 -0.51 12.84
CA GLU A 92 3.09 -0.22 13.35
C GLU A 92 4.18 -0.46 12.29
N LYS A 93 3.93 -1.35 11.32
CA LYS A 93 4.89 -1.73 10.29
C LYS A 93 4.22 -2.27 9.05
N PHE A 94 4.95 -2.21 7.94
CA PHE A 94 4.68 -3.06 6.79
C PHE A 94 5.44 -4.38 6.92
N GLU A 95 4.85 -5.46 6.43
CA GLU A 95 5.55 -6.74 6.27
C GLU A 95 6.60 -6.66 5.16
N ALA A 96 6.30 -5.88 4.11
CA ALA A 96 7.23 -5.52 3.06
C ALA A 96 6.96 -4.10 2.57
N CYS A 97 7.98 -3.40 2.09
CA CYS A 97 7.84 -2.11 1.43
C CYS A 97 8.58 -2.13 0.09
N LEU A 98 7.93 -1.67 -0.98
CA LEU A 98 8.50 -1.66 -2.34
C LEU A 98 8.75 -0.23 -2.83
N VAL A 99 9.76 -0.07 -3.67
CA VAL A 99 10.06 1.20 -4.35
C VAL A 99 9.35 1.23 -5.70
N ARG A 100 8.45 2.18 -5.90
CA ARG A 100 7.88 2.45 -7.23
C ARG A 100 8.86 3.26 -8.07
N GLU A 101 8.75 3.10 -9.39
CA GLU A 101 9.49 3.90 -10.38
C GLU A 101 11.01 3.71 -10.30
N TRP A 102 11.45 2.53 -9.84
CA TRP A 102 12.86 2.15 -9.71
C TRP A 102 13.68 2.39 -10.98
N ASP A 103 13.10 2.10 -12.15
CA ASP A 103 13.77 2.26 -13.44
C ASP A 103 14.00 3.73 -13.82
N GLN A 104 13.34 4.67 -13.15
CA GLN A 104 13.52 6.11 -13.36
C GLN A 104 14.62 6.71 -12.48
N LEU A 105 15.13 5.95 -11.51
CA LEU A 105 16.21 6.38 -10.61
C LEU A 105 17.58 6.12 -11.25
N ASP A 106 18.50 7.06 -11.09
CA ASP A 106 19.92 6.83 -11.34
C ASP A 106 20.57 5.99 -10.22
N GLU A 107 21.84 5.63 -10.38
CA GLU A 107 22.58 4.80 -9.42
C GLU A 107 22.67 5.45 -8.03
N THR A 108 22.94 6.76 -7.98
CA THR A 108 23.06 7.49 -6.71
C THR A 108 21.71 7.57 -5.98
N GLN A 109 20.63 7.80 -6.71
CA GLN A 109 19.28 7.82 -6.16
C GLN A 109 18.84 6.45 -5.65
N ARG A 110 19.22 5.36 -6.32
CA ARG A 110 18.92 3.99 -5.87
C ARG A 110 19.62 3.66 -4.56
N ASP A 111 20.90 4.01 -4.46
CA ASP A 111 21.69 3.80 -3.24
C ASP A 111 21.08 4.60 -2.08
N ASP A 112 20.76 5.88 -2.29
CA ASP A 112 20.11 6.71 -1.27
C ASP A 112 18.77 6.11 -0.82
N VAL A 113 17.87 5.75 -1.75
CA VAL A 113 16.58 5.17 -1.39
C VAL A 113 16.73 3.89 -0.58
N VAL A 114 17.63 2.98 -0.98
CA VAL A 114 17.89 1.73 -0.25
C VAL A 114 18.43 2.03 1.16
N ASP A 115 19.41 2.91 1.27
CA ASP A 115 19.99 3.32 2.56
C ASP A 115 18.92 3.91 3.49
N ARG A 116 18.07 4.79 2.97
CA ARG A 116 16.96 5.39 3.74
C ARG A 116 15.93 4.34 4.16
N MET A 117 15.61 3.38 3.30
CA MET A 117 14.63 2.32 3.63
C MET A 117 15.07 1.40 4.76
N ILE A 118 16.37 1.19 4.99
CA ILE A 118 16.88 0.44 6.15
C ILE A 118 16.42 1.08 7.48
N HIS A 119 16.29 2.40 7.49
CA HIS A 119 15.84 3.17 8.65
C HIS A 119 14.31 3.29 8.77
N ALA A 120 13.55 2.82 7.79
CA ALA A 120 12.09 2.92 7.79
C ALA A 120 11.38 1.92 8.72
N GLN A 121 12.13 0.99 9.34
CA GLN A 121 11.64 0.01 10.33
C GLN A 121 12.06 0.33 11.77
N GLN A 122 12.80 1.42 12.00
CA GLN A 122 13.30 1.85 13.32
C GLN A 122 12.37 2.90 13.92
#